data_AF-L8DG69-F1
#
_entry.id   AF-L8DG69-F1
#
_cell.length_a   1.000
_cell.length_b   1.000
_cell.length_c   1.000
_cell.angle_alpha   90.00
_cell.angle_beta   90.00
_cell.angle_gamma   90.00
#
_symmetry.space_group_name_H-M   'P 1'
#
loop_
_entity.id
_entity.type
_entity.pdbx_description
1 polymer ?
#
loop_
_entity_poly.entity_id
_entity_poly.type
_entity_poly.pdbx_seq_one_letter_code
_entity_poly.pdbx_strand_id
1 'polypeptide(L)' 'MLKRGIVREVFRLLTTTVEVPDISDLRPARQARHITLDRAARHFQVWPATISQLELGRRRNDDLANNYRKWLLTA' A
#
# COMPACT_ATOMS: atom_id res chain seq x y z
N MET A 1 -38.98 5.29 1.39
CA MET A 1 -38.11 5.32 0.20
C MET A 1 -36.61 5.30 0.52
N LEU A 2 -36.14 6.00 1.57
CA LEU A 2 -34.72 6.06 1.97
C LEU A 2 -34.03 4.70 2.21
N LYS A 3 -34.69 3.76 2.91
CA LYS A 3 -34.14 2.40 3.15
C LYS A 3 -33.73 1.69 1.85
N ARG A 4 -34.54 1.82 0.79
CA ARG A 4 -34.26 1.21 -0.53
C ARG A 4 -33.12 1.92 -1.26
N GLY A 5 -32.94 3.22 -1.05
CA GLY A 5 -31.83 3.99 -1.61
C GLY A 5 -30.49 3.57 -0.99
N ILE A 6 -30.42 3.53 0.34
CA ILE A 6 -29.22 3.11 1.08
C ILE A 6 -28.82 1.69 0.71
N VAL A 7 -29.77 0.75 0.67
CA VAL A 7 -29.48 -0.64 0.32
C VAL A 7 -28.90 -0.78 -1.08
N ARG A 8 -29.42 -0.03 -2.07
CA ARG A 8 -28.89 -0.03 -3.43
C ARG A 8 -27.47 0.53 -3.49
N GLU A 9 -27.21 1.59 -2.75
CA GLU A 9 -25.89 2.22 -2.72
C GLU A 9 -24.85 1.33 -2.05
N VAL A 10 -25.19 0.71 -0.92
CA VAL A 10 -24.33 -0.29 -0.26
C VAL A 10 -24.09 -1.47 -1.18
N PHE A 11 -25.13 -2.00 -1.83
CA PHE A 11 -24.98 -3.11 -2.80
C PHE A 11 -24.05 -2.72 -3.95
N ARG A 12 -24.21 -1.51 -4.51
CA ARG A 12 -23.33 -0.97 -5.55
C ARG A 12 -21.89 -0.93 -5.05
N LEU A 13 -21.61 -0.36 -3.88
CA LEU A 13 -20.25 -0.26 -3.34
C LEU A 13 -19.61 -1.62 -3.03
N LEU A 14 -20.40 -2.59 -2.56
CA LEU A 14 -19.90 -3.94 -2.26
C LEU A 14 -19.63 -4.77 -3.52
N THR A 15 -20.35 -4.52 -4.61
CA THR A 15 -20.24 -5.29 -5.87
C THR A 15 -19.39 -4.61 -6.92
N THR A 16 -19.06 -3.32 -6.74
CA THR A 16 -18.15 -2.60 -7.62
C THR A 16 -16.76 -3.19 -7.47
N THR A 17 -16.22 -3.72 -8.56
CA THR A 17 -14.82 -4.15 -8.64
C THR A 17 -13.93 -2.91 -8.47
N VAL A 18 -13.12 -2.88 -7.43
CA VAL A 18 -12.10 -1.85 -7.21
C VAL A 18 -10.75 -2.48 -7.49
N GLU A 19 -9.94 -1.83 -8.32
CA GLU A 19 -8.57 -2.27 -8.52
C GLU A 19 -7.80 -2.17 -7.21
N VAL A 20 -7.17 -3.28 -6.83
CA VAL A 20 -6.25 -3.33 -5.71
C VAL A 20 -4.86 -3.02 -6.28
N PRO A 21 -4.21 -1.93 -5.83
CA PRO A 21 -2.87 -1.61 -6.29
C PRO A 21 -1.92 -2.76 -5.97
N ASP A 22 -1.15 -3.21 -6.97
CA ASP A 22 -0.10 -4.20 -6.73
C ASP A 22 0.99 -3.59 -5.84
N ILE A 23 1.60 -4.43 -4.99
CA ILE A 23 2.69 -4.08 -4.06
C ILE A 23 3.89 -5.02 -4.20
N SER A 24 3.81 -5.97 -5.14
CA SER A 24 4.82 -7.01 -5.35
C SER A 24 6.17 -6.46 -5.80
N ASP A 25 6.20 -5.24 -6.35
CA ASP A 25 7.37 -4.53 -6.86
C ASP A 25 8.28 -3.97 -5.76
N LEU A 26 7.72 -3.59 -4.61
CA LEU A 26 8.43 -2.81 -3.57
C LEU A 26 9.64 -3.57 -3.01
N ARG A 27 9.46 -4.85 -2.68
CA ARG A 27 10.52 -5.66 -2.06
C ARG A 27 11.67 -5.97 -3.02
N PRO A 28 11.42 -6.46 -4.26
CA PRO A 28 12.46 -6.62 -5.27
C PRO A 28 13.20 -5.30 -5.54
N ALA A 29 12.48 -4.18 -5.69
CA ALA A 29 13.08 -2.88 -5.96
C ALA A 29 14.00 -2.42 -4.81
N ARG A 30 13.61 -2.62 -3.55
CA ARG A 30 14.46 -2.33 -2.40
C ARG A 30 15.71 -3.21 -2.36
N GLN A 31 15.55 -4.51 -2.59
CA GLN A 31 16.65 -5.48 -2.56
C GLN A 31 17.68 -5.20 -3.67
N ALA A 32 17.22 -4.86 -4.88
CA ALA A 32 18.09 -4.49 -6.00
C ALA A 32 18.98 -3.28 -5.70
N ARG A 33 18.55 -2.40 -4.79
CA ARG A 33 19.32 -1.22 -4.33
C ARG A 33 20.12 -1.47 -3.06
N HIS A 34 20.14 -2.69 -2.55
CA HIS A 34 20.78 -3.06 -1.28
C HIS A 34 20.33 -2.20 -0.08
N ILE A 35 19.10 -1.69 -0.13
CA ILE A 35 18.52 -0.90 0.95
C ILE A 35 17.98 -1.85 2.02
N THR A 36 18.38 -1.63 3.27
CA THR A 36 17.87 -2.40 4.40
C THR A 36 16.46 -1.94 4.76
N LEU A 37 15.69 -2.85 5.35
CA LEU A 37 14.32 -2.57 5.78
C LEU A 37 14.28 -1.49 6.87
N ASP A 38 15.28 -1.48 7.75
CA ASP A 38 15.50 -0.45 8.77
C ASP A 38 15.83 0.93 8.16
N ARG A 39 16.66 1.01 7.11
CA ARG A 39 16.96 2.27 6.41
C ARG A 39 15.68 2.87 5.80
N ALA A 40 14.86 2.05 5.15
CA ALA A 40 13.59 2.49 4.61
C ALA A 40 12.64 2.97 5.73
N ALA A 41 12.55 2.21 6.83
CA ALA A 41 11.73 2.56 7.97
C ALA A 41 12.13 3.90 8.61
N ARG A 42 13.44 4.15 8.75
CA ARG A 42 13.98 5.43 9.24
C ARG A 42 13.66 6.59 8.30
N HIS A 43 13.78 6.40 6.99
CA HIS A 43 13.45 7.43 6.00
C HIS A 43 11.98 7.86 6.11
N PHE A 44 11.07 6.91 6.26
CA PHE A 44 9.63 7.16 6.40
C PHE A 44 9.18 7.44 7.85
N GLN A 45 10.09 7.44 8.82
CA GLN A 45 9.79 7.59 10.25
C GLN A 45 8.70 6.63 10.75
N VAL A 46 8.73 5.39 10.26
CA VAL A 46 7.81 4.31 10.66
C VAL A 46 8.58 3.16 11.29
N TRP A 47 7.85 2.26 11.93
CA TRP A 47 8.43 1.02 12.44
C TRP A 47 8.82 0.09 11.28
N PRO A 48 9.93 -0.67 11.37
CA PRO A 48 10.30 -1.66 10.35
C PRO A 48 9.17 -2.66 10.04
N ALA A 49 8.40 -3.06 11.07
CA ALA A 49 7.23 -3.90 10.87
C ALA A 49 6.20 -3.31 9.88
N THR A 50 6.03 -1.98 9.86
CA THR A 50 5.13 -1.30 8.92
C THR A 50 5.59 -1.44 7.48
N ILE A 51 6.89 -1.27 7.21
CA ILE A 51 7.46 -1.49 5.86
C ILE A 51 7.35 -2.96 5.46
N SER A 52 7.62 -3.89 6.39
CA SER A 52 7.49 -5.32 6.12
C SER A 52 6.04 -5.72 5.78
N GLN A 53 5.06 -5.23 6.53
CA GLN A 53 3.64 -5.48 6.27
C GLN A 53 3.16 -4.86 4.95
N LEU A 54 3.69 -3.68 4.60
CA LEU A 54 3.42 -3.04 3.32
C LEU A 54 3.97 -3.88 2.14
N GLU A 55 5.23 -4.28 2.23
CA GLU A 55 5.88 -5.13 1.21
C GLU A 55 5.25 -6.53 1.08
N LEU A 56 4.59 -7.03 2.13
CA LEU A 56 3.84 -8.29 2.10
C LEU A 56 2.38 -8.11 1.66
N GLY A 57 1.91 -6.89 1.43
CA GLY A 57 0.52 -6.59 1.11
C GLY A 57 -0.46 -6.87 2.25
N ARG A 58 0.04 -7.08 3.46
CA ARG A 58 -0.79 -7.29 4.67
C ARG A 58 -1.41 -5.98 5.16
N ARG A 59 -0.78 -4.85 4.83
CA ARG A 59 -1.26 -3.51 5.18
C ARG A 59 -1.45 -2.71 3.91
N ARG A 60 -2.69 -2.28 3.66
CA ARG A 60 -2.99 -1.30 2.62
C ARG A 60 -2.62 0.09 3.11
N ASN A 61 -1.70 0.74 2.42
CA ASN A 61 -1.35 2.15 2.60
C ASN A 61 -0.81 2.66 1.26
N ASP A 62 -1.75 3.12 0.42
CA ASP A 62 -1.46 3.45 -0.97
C ASP A 62 -0.52 4.68 -1.07
N ASP A 63 -0.65 5.64 -0.16
CA ASP A 63 0.23 6.82 -0.08
C ASP A 63 1.67 6.43 0.26
N LEU A 64 1.84 5.59 1.29
CA LEU A 64 3.17 5.12 1.68
C LEU A 64 3.79 4.27 0.57
N ALA A 65 3.03 3.40 -0.09
CA ALA A 65 3.52 2.62 -1.23
C ALA A 65 3.99 3.52 -2.37
N ASN A 66 3.22 4.55 -2.73
CA ASN A 66 3.58 5.48 -3.81
C ASN A 66 4.80 6.32 -3.48
N ASN A 67 4.89 6.85 -2.25
CA ASN A 67 6.06 7.59 -1.80
C ASN A 67 7.30 6.69 -1.70
N TYR A 68 7.10 5.43 -1.29
CA TYR A 68 8.17 4.44 -1.24
C TYR A 68 8.73 4.13 -2.63
N ARG A 69 7.88 3.94 -3.65
CA ARG A 69 8.31 3.80 -5.05
C ARG A 69 9.12 5.00 -5.53
N LYS A 70 8.61 6.20 -5.31
CA LYS A 70 9.29 7.45 -5.70
C LYS A 70 10.65 7.57 -5.03
N TRP A 71 10.72 7.29 -3.73
CA TRP A 71 11.97 7.32 -3.00
C TRP A 71 12.96 6.28 -3.52
N LEU A 72 12.51 5.05 -3.76
CA LEU A 72 13.35 4.01 -4.33
C LEU A 72 13.93 4.44 -5.68
N LEU A 73 13.19 5.17 -6.54
CA LEU A 73 13.76 5.68 -7.80
C LEU A 73 14.94 6.64 -7.59
N THR A 74 14.92 7.43 -6.51
CA THR A 74 15.94 8.46 -6.20
C THR A 74 17.07 7.99 -5.29
N ALA A 75 16.90 6.87 -4.58
CA ALA A 75 17.79 6.39 -3.51
C ALA A 75 18.92 5.49 -4.02
#